data_AF-A0A7X8T881-F1
#
_entry.id   AF-A0A7X8T881-F1
#
_cell.length_a   1.000
_cell.length_b   1.000
_cell.length_c   1.000
_cell.angle_alpha   90.00
_cell.angle_beta   90.00
_cell.angle_gamma   90.00
#
_symmetry.space_group_name_H-M   'P 1'
#
loop_
_entity.id
_entity.type
_entity.pdbx_description
1 polymer ?
#
loop_
_entity_poly.entity_id
_entity_poly.type
_entity_poly.pdbx_seq_one_letter_code
_entity_poly.pdbx_strand_id
1 'polypeptide(L)' 'MREMTLPEVLNDPLIRQLMRADKVSLQAFKTLLREAAARVEEQADVKAEAAHQHASNGVSPKINPILQEEAV' A
#
# COMPACT_ATOMS: atom_id res chain seq x y z
N MET A 1 0.99 -11.70 12.50
CA MET A 1 2.42 -11.26 12.51
C MET A 1 2.47 -9.89 13.16
N ARG A 2 3.51 -9.57 13.92
CA ARG A 2 3.70 -8.25 14.54
C ARG A 2 4.58 -7.41 13.62
N GLU A 3 4.15 -6.20 13.29
CA GLU A 3 4.98 -5.23 12.58
C GLU A 3 6.17 -4.82 13.44
N MET A 4 7.36 -4.74 12.83
CA MET A 4 8.57 -4.31 13.52
C MET A 4 8.88 -2.86 13.17
N THR A 5 9.29 -2.10 14.19
CA THR A 5 9.81 -0.75 13.99
C THR A 5 11.20 -0.81 13.36
N LEU A 6 11.60 0.26 12.66
CA LEU A 6 12.94 0.38 12.07
C LEU A 6 14.10 0.04 13.04
N PRO A 7 14.14 0.52 14.30
CA PRO A 7 15.20 0.14 15.23
C PRO A 7 15.16 -1.34 15.65
N GLU A 8 13.99 -1.98 15.71
CA GLU A 8 13.89 -3.40 16.02
C GLU A 8 14.45 -4.24 14.87
N VAL A 9 14.09 -3.92 13.63
CA VAL A 9 14.63 -4.56 12.42
C VAL A 9 16.15 -4.41 12.35
N LEU A 10 16.67 -3.21 12.60
CA LEU A 10 18.12 -2.96 12.54
C LEU A 10 18.89 -3.63 13.67
N ASN A 11 18.26 -3.97 14.80
CA ASN A 11 18.92 -4.64 15.92
C ASN A 11 18.69 -6.15 15.95
N ASP A 12 17.91 -6.68 15.01
CA ASP A 12 17.68 -8.10 14.92
C ASP A 12 18.97 -8.86 14.52
N PRO A 13 19.37 -9.89 15.28
CA PRO A 13 20.62 -10.62 15.05
C PRO A 13 20.60 -11.42 13.74
N LEU A 14 19.46 -11.98 13.34
CA LEU A 14 19.34 -12.74 12.10
C LEU A 14 19.39 -11.80 10.89
N ILE A 15 18.73 -10.65 10.97
CA ILE A 15 18.78 -9.63 9.92
C ILE A 15 20.22 -9.14 9.74
N ARG A 16 20.94 -8.85 10.82
CA ARG A 16 22.36 -8.47 10.75
C ARG A 16 23.24 -9.58 10.17
N GLN A 17 22.91 -10.84 10.44
CA GLN A 17 23.65 -11.98 9.89
C GLN A 17 23.42 -12.13 8.38
N LEU A 18 22.17 -11.98 7.93
CA LEU A 18 21.83 -11.97 6.51
C LEU A 18 22.55 -10.82 5.78
N MET A 19 22.47 -9.61 6.32
CA MET A 19 23.19 -8.45 5.77
C MET A 19 24.69 -8.69 5.64
N ARG A 20 25.31 -9.32 6.64
CA ARG A 20 26.73 -9.65 6.61
C ARG A 20 27.05 -10.70 5.53
N ALA A 21 26.19 -11.71 5.38
CA ALA A 21 26.33 -12.71 4.32
C ALA A 21 26.25 -12.05 2.94
N ASP A 22 25.36 -11.07 2.78
CA ASP A 22 25.13 -10.34 1.53
C ASP A 22 26.04 -9.13 1.32
N LYS A 23 26.99 -8.89 2.25
CA LYS A 23 27.92 -7.73 2.24
C LYS A 23 27.21 -6.37 2.17
N VAL A 24 26.01 -6.27 2.73
CA VAL A 24 25.23 -5.03 2.81
C VAL A 24 25.60 -4.29 4.09
N SER A 25 25.91 -2.99 3.96
CA SER A 25 26.20 -2.14 5.12
C SER A 25 24.92 -1.79 5.89
N LEU A 26 25.03 -1.68 7.22
CA LEU A 26 23.91 -1.28 8.10
C LEU A 26 23.28 0.05 7.67
N GLN A 27 24.12 0.98 7.22
CA GLN A 27 23.68 2.30 6.78
C GLN A 27 22.89 2.25 5.47
N ALA A 28 23.35 1.47 4.49
CA ALA A 28 22.62 1.31 3.22
C ALA A 28 21.24 0.70 3.45
N PHE A 29 21.16 -0.35 4.29
CA PHE A 29 19.88 -0.99 4.61
C PHE A 29 18.92 -0.05 5.36
N LYS A 30 19.43 0.73 6.31
CA LYS A 30 18.64 1.76 7.01
C LYS A 30 18.06 2.80 6.04
N THR A 31 18.85 3.24 5.05
CA THR A 31 18.38 4.18 4.03
C THR A 31 17.27 3.56 3.19
N LEU A 32 17.44 2.32 2.70
CA LEU A 32 16.43 1.61 1.92
C LEU A 32 15.11 1.45 2.68
N LEU A 33 15.15 1.08 3.96
CA LEU A 33 13.94 0.95 4.76
C LEU A 33 13.21 2.28 4.96
N ARG A 34 13.96 3.38 5.12
CA ARG A 34 13.37 4.73 5.21
C ARG A 34 12.71 5.15 3.90
N GLU A 35 13.37 4.93 2.78
CA GLU A 35 12.81 5.22 1.47
C GLU A 35 11.58 4.36 1.17
N ALA A 36 11.61 3.08 1.56
CA ALA A 36 10.46 2.19 1.43
C ALA A 36 9.28 2.69 2.28
N ALA A 37 9.53 3.09 3.53
CA ALA A 37 8.50 3.65 4.41
C ALA A 37 7.88 4.93 3.80
N ALA A 38 8.70 5.87 3.33
CA ALA A 38 8.22 7.09 2.70
C ALA A 38 7.32 6.82 1.48
N ARG A 39 7.70 5.85 0.63
CA ARG A 39 6.88 5.45 -0.53
C ARG A 39 5.54 4.83 -0.11
N VAL A 40 5.52 4.07 0.98
CA VAL A 40 4.28 3.49 1.51
C VAL A 40 3.35 4.59 2.04
N GLU A 41 3.91 5.60 2.72
CA GLU A 41 3.15 6.77 3.19
C GLU A 41 2.57 7.56 2.00
N GLU A 42 3.39 7.89 1.00
CA GLU A 42 2.93 8.57 -0.22
C GLU A 42 1.81 7.80 -0.94
N GLN A 43 1.92 6.46 -1.03
CA GLN A 43 0.88 5.63 -1.64
C GLN A 43 -0.41 5.57 -0.79
N ALA A 44 -0.29 5.65 0.54
CA ALA A 44 -1.44 5.72 1.42
C ALA A 44 -2.21 7.03 1.24
N ASP A 45 -1.50 8.15 1.08
CA ASP A 45 -2.10 9.46 0.81
C ASP A 45 -2.80 9.48 -0.56
N VAL A 46 -2.14 8.99 -1.62
CA VAL A 46 -2.75 8.89 -2.96
C VAL A 46 -3.99 8.00 -2.97
N LYS A 47 -3.99 6.89 -2.21
CA LYS A 47 -5.15 6.01 -2.07
C LYS A 47 -6.30 6.67 -1.28
N ALA A 48 -5.98 7.49 -0.28
CA ALA A 48 -6.96 8.26 0.49
C ALA A 48 -7.60 9.39 -0.34
N GLU A 49 -6.83 10.02 -1.22
CA GLU A 49 -7.32 11.03 -2.17
C GLU A 49 -8.18 10.41 -3.29
N ALA A 50 -7.78 9.25 -3.84
CA ALA A 50 -8.58 8.52 -4.82
C ALA A 50 -9.92 8.02 -4.25
N ALA A 51 -9.97 7.67 -2.95
CA ALA A 51 -11.21 7.31 -2.27
C ALA A 51 -12.15 8.51 -2.06
N HIS A 52 -11.62 9.72 -1.85
CA HIS A 52 -12.43 10.94 -1.75
C HIS A 52 -13.01 11.41 -3.11
N GLN A 53 -12.34 11.11 -4.22
CA GLN A 53 -12.83 11.46 -5.57
C GLN A 53 -13.96 10.55 -6.07
N HIS A 54 -14.09 9.32 -5.54
CA HIS A 54 -15.19 8.41 -5.88
C HIS A 54 -16.54 8.80 -5.24
N ALA A 55 -16.55 9.66 -4.21
CA ALA A 55 -17.76 10.10 -3.53
C ALA A 55 -18.44 11.33 -4.19
N SER A 56 -17.75 12.06 -5.07
CA SER A 56 -18.30 13.30 -5.69
C SER A 56 -18.93 13.10 -7.07
N ASN A 57 -18.76 11.94 -7.73
CA ASN A 57 -19.47 11.65 -8.98
C ASN A 57 -20.79 10.92 -8.70
N GLY A 58 -21.73 11.65 -8.09
CA GLY A 58 -23.15 11.31 -8.07
C GLY A 58 -23.75 11.42 -9.47
N VAL A 59 -23.46 10.46 -10.34
CA VAL A 59 -24.27 10.20 -11.54
C VAL A 59 -25.09 8.96 -11.24
N SER A 60 -26.32 9.18 -10.79
CA SER A 60 -27.33 8.15 -10.61
C SER A 60 -27.39 7.24 -11.83
N PRO A 61 -27.29 5.91 -11.69
CA PRO A 61 -27.58 5.03 -12.82
C PRO A 61 -29.08 5.15 -13.09
N LYS A 62 -29.43 5.78 -14.23
CA LYS A 62 -30.80 5.73 -14.75
C LYS A 62 -31.08 4.26 -15.08
N ILE A 63 -31.84 3.60 -14.21
CA ILE A 63 -32.41 2.28 -14.47
C ILE A 63 -33.37 2.44 -15.65
N ASN A 64 -32.99 1.94 -16.83
CA ASN A 64 -33.90 1.82 -17.96
C ASN A 64 -34.80 0.60 -17.71
N PRO A 65 -36.14 0.74 -17.67
CA PRO A 65 -37.02 -0.42 -17.57
C PRO A 65 -37.07 -1.09 -18.95
N ILE A 66 -36.39 -2.23 -19.10
CA ILE A 66 -36.63 -3.15 -20.21
C ILE A 66 -37.64 -4.19 -19.73
N LEU A 67 -38.90 -3.96 -20.04
CA LEU A 67 -39.95 -4.98 -20.04
C LEU A 67 -40.69 -4.86 -21.37
N GLN A 68 -40.12 -5.51 -22.39
CA GLN A 68 -40.88 -6.01 -23.53
C GLN A 68 -40.71 -7.52 -23.52
N GLU A 69 -41.77 -8.22 -23.14
CA GLU A 69 -41.96 -9.62 -23.49
C GLU A 69 -43.41 -9.77 -23.96
N GLU A 70 -43.57 -9.68 -25.29
CA GLU A 70 -44.63 -10.34 -26.02
C GLU A 70 -44.47 -11.85 -25.85
N ALA A 71 -45.52 -12.57 -25.44
CA ALA A 71 -45.82 -13.92 -25.93
C ALA A 71 -47.25 -14.37 -25.57
N VAL A 72 -48.07 -14.51 -26.63
CA VAL A 72 -49.28 -15.35 -26.83
C VAL A 72 -50.60 -14.94 -26.19
#